data_AF-A0A1F2T6Q6-F1
#
_entry.id   AF-A0A1F2T6Q6-F1
#
_cell.length_a   1.000
_cell.length_b   1.000
_cell.length_c   1.000
_cell.angle_alpha   90.00
_cell.angle_beta   90.00
_cell.angle_gamma   90.00
#
_symmetry.space_group_name_H-M   'P 1'
#
loop_
_entity.id
_entity.type
_entity.pdbx_description
1 polymer ?
#
loop_
_entity_poly.entity_id
_entity_poly.type
_entity_poly.pdbx_seq_one_letter_code
_entity_poly.pdbx_strand_id
1 'polypeptide(L)'
;MSLVTVKKKFQVVIPAQVRREVGIKVGDLLEAKVQRGTITLKPQSVMDREIAESLEDFKAGRVYGPFESAEEMIASLHAQAKRLRGRKKAARRRLASG
;
A
#
# COMPACT_ATOMS: atom_id res chain seq x y z
N MET A 1 32.50 10.94 -3.28
CA MET A 1 31.50 12.03 -3.20
C MET A 1 31.18 12.50 -4.59
N SER A 2 29.91 12.83 -4.87
CA SER A 2 29.49 13.35 -6.18
C SER A 2 28.57 14.54 -5.96
N LEU A 3 28.93 15.70 -6.52
CA LEU A 3 28.07 16.87 -6.54
C LEU A 3 27.02 16.72 -7.63
N VAL A 4 25.80 17.14 -7.34
CA VAL A 4 24.66 17.08 -8.26
C VAL A 4 23.95 18.41 -8.25
N THR A 5 23.34 18.77 -9.38
CA THR A 5 22.56 19.99 -9.53
C THR A 5 21.07 19.70 -9.52
N VAL A 6 20.29 20.66 -9.03
CA VAL A 6 18.84 20.64 -9.13
C VAL A 6 18.45 21.11 -10.54
N LYS A 7 17.73 20.27 -11.26
CA LYS A 7 17.20 20.57 -12.60
C LYS A 7 15.79 21.17 -12.50
N LYS A 8 15.14 21.35 -13.65
CA LYS A 8 13.74 21.76 -13.73
C LYS A 8 12.84 20.89 -12.84
N LYS A 9 11.76 21.48 -12.33
CA LYS A 9 10.79 20.81 -11.45
C LYS A 9 11.45 20.15 -10.23
N PHE A 10 12.55 20.72 -9.73
CA PHE A 10 13.28 20.25 -8.55
C PHE A 10 13.83 18.82 -8.66
N GLN A 11 14.09 18.35 -9.88
CA GLN A 11 14.63 17.01 -10.09
C GLN A 11 16.13 16.97 -9.78
N VAL A 12 16.55 15.96 -9.01
CA VAL A 12 17.96 15.66 -8.73
C VAL A 12 18.29 14.28 -9.29
N VAL A 13 19.41 14.17 -9.99
CA VAL A 13 19.88 12.88 -10.52
C VAL A 13 20.71 12.20 -9.45
N ILE A 14 20.24 11.06 -8.93
CA ILE A 14 21.02 10.24 -7.99
C ILE A 14 22.15 9.56 -8.77
N PRO A 15 23.45 9.77 -8.47
CA PRO A 15 24.56 9.19 -9.22
C PRO A 15 24.57 7.66 -9.22
N ALA A 16 25.15 7.06 -10.27
CA ALA A 16 25.10 5.60 -10.47
C ALA A 16 25.66 4.80 -9.29
N GLN A 17 26.76 5.27 -8.68
CA GLN A 17 27.35 4.62 -7.52
C GLN A 17 26.39 4.61 -6.33
N VAL A 18 25.80 5.77 -6.00
CA VAL A 18 24.82 5.90 -4.90
C VAL A 18 23.59 5.04 -5.15
N ARG A 19 23.06 5.01 -6.39
CA ARG A 19 21.92 4.14 -6.74
C ARG A 19 22.22 2.66 -6.50
N ARG A 20 23.42 2.20 -6.84
CA ARG A 20 23.84 0.79 -6.65
C ARG A 20 24.00 0.44 -5.19
N GLU A 21 24.60 1.33 -4.39
CA GLU A 21 24.80 1.12 -2.95
C GLU A 21 23.46 1.05 -2.20
N VAL A 22 22.49 1.89 -2.58
CA VAL A 22 21.15 1.91 -1.96
C VAL A 22 20.20 0.90 -2.60
N GLY A 23 20.54 0.33 -3.76
CA GLY A 23 19.76 -0.72 -4.43
C GLY A 23 18.49 -0.26 -5.14
N ILE A 24 18.37 1.03 -5.48
CA ILE A 24 17.15 1.59 -6.10
C ILE A 24 17.13 1.48 -7.62
N LYS A 25 15.93 1.29 -8.18
CA LYS A 25 15.64 1.16 -9.61
C LYS A 25 14.69 2.24 -10.09
N VAL A 26 14.59 2.38 -11.42
CA VAL A 26 13.60 3.28 -12.03
C VAL A 26 12.20 2.77 -11.71
N GLY A 27 11.37 3.63 -11.13
CA GLY A 27 10.00 3.30 -10.70
C GLY A 27 9.85 3.09 -9.20
N ASP A 28 10.95 2.95 -8.45
CA ASP A 28 10.88 2.82 -6.99
C ASP A 28 10.35 4.10 -6.33
N LEU A 29 9.56 3.91 -5.27
CA LEU A 29 9.06 4.98 -4.43
C LEU A 29 10.06 5.28 -3.30
N LEU A 30 10.27 6.57 -3.05
CA LEU A 30 11.15 7.06 -1.99
C LEU A 30 10.34 7.98 -1.08
N GLU A 31 10.39 7.73 0.23
CA GLU A 31 9.94 8.68 1.23
C GLU A 31 10.94 9.84 1.33
N ALA A 32 10.47 11.07 1.14
CA ALA A 32 11.28 12.27 1.28
C ALA A 32 10.97 12.99 2.59
N LYS A 33 11.98 13.19 3.43
CA LYS A 33 11.88 13.90 4.71
C LYS A 33 13.00 14.93 4.86
N VAL A 34 12.74 15.98 5.62
CA VAL A 34 13.76 16.92 6.07
C VAL A 34 14.13 16.60 7.51
N GLN A 35 15.41 16.31 7.76
CA GLN A 35 15.94 16.09 9.09
C GLN A 35 17.18 16.97 9.27
N ARG A 36 17.13 17.90 10.24
CA ARG A 36 18.26 18.79 10.57
C ARG A 36 18.84 19.52 9.35
N GLY A 37 17.97 20.04 8.48
CA GLY A 37 18.37 20.72 7.24
C GLY A 37 18.87 19.80 6.12
N THR A 38 18.86 18.48 6.31
CA THR A 38 19.22 17.48 5.29
C THR A 38 17.98 16.84 4.70
N ILE A 39 17.92 16.70 3.38
CA ILE A 39 16.89 15.89 2.71
C ILE A 39 17.30 14.42 2.76
N THR A 40 16.51 13.59 3.42
CA THR A 40 16.66 12.14 3.44
C THR A 40 15.66 11.52 2.49
N LEU A 41 16.16 10.69 1.56
CA LEU A 41 15.35 9.86 0.67
C LEU A 41 15.49 8.41 1.10
N LYS A 42 14.40 7.80 1.57
CA LYS A 42 14.40 6.40 2.02
C LYS A 42 13.55 5.56 1.08
N PRO A 43 14.07 4.46 0.50
CA PRO A 43 13.24 3.55 -0.31
C PRO A 43 12.05 3.06 0.50
N GLN A 44 10.87 3.09 -0.12
CA GLN A 44 9.64 2.54 0.43
C GLN A 44 9.19 1.43 -0.51
N SER A 45 9.12 0.19 -0.01
CA SER A 45 8.56 -0.89 -0.82
C SER A 45 7.04 -0.73 -0.89
N VAL A 46 6.44 -1.15 -2.01
CA VAL A 46 4.97 -1.17 -2.14
C VAL A 46 4.37 -2.14 -1.11
N MET A 47 5.07 -3.24 -0.80
CA MET A 47 4.71 -4.15 0.28
C MET A 47 4.63 -3.45 1.64
N ASP A 48 5.52 -2.51 1.96
CA ASP A 48 5.45 -1.78 3.25
C ASP A 48 4.12 -1.05 3.42
N ARG A 49 3.49 -0.60 2.32
CA ARG A 49 2.17 0.06 2.36
C ARG A 49 1.05 -0.94 2.58
N GLU A 50 1.05 -2.05 1.84
CA GLU A 50 0.04 -3.11 1.98
C GLU A 50 0.12 -3.80 3.36
N ILE A 51 1.34 -4.00 3.88
CA ILE A 51 1.58 -4.50 5.23
C ILE A 51 1.09 -3.49 6.26
N ALA A 52 1.35 -2.19 6.08
CA ALA A 52 0.85 -1.16 6.98
C ALA A 52 -0.68 -1.13 7.02
N GLU A 53 -1.34 -1.18 5.85
CA GLU A 53 -2.80 -1.26 5.74
C GLU A 53 -3.36 -2.53 6.41
N SER A 54 -2.75 -3.68 6.14
CA SER A 54 -3.15 -4.96 6.75
C SER A 54 -2.98 -4.94 8.27
N LEU A 55 -1.93 -4.28 8.78
CA LEU A 55 -1.66 -4.14 10.20
C LEU A 55 -2.66 -3.19 10.88
N GLU A 56 -3.08 -2.14 10.18
CA GLU A 56 -4.15 -1.25 10.63
C GLU A 56 -5.51 -1.96 10.66
N ASP A 57 -5.83 -2.76 9.65
CA ASP A 57 -7.01 -3.61 9.62
C ASP A 57 -7.02 -4.60 10.79
N PHE A 58 -5.88 -5.21 11.09
CA PHE A 58 -5.71 -6.09 12.26
C PHE A 58 -5.96 -5.34 13.57
N LYS A 59 -5.34 -4.17 13.78
CA LYS A 59 -5.55 -3.34 14.98
C LYS A 59 -6.99 -2.86 15.13
N ALA A 60 -7.65 -2.55 14.01
CA ALA A 60 -9.03 -2.07 14.00
C ALA A 60 -10.06 -3.22 14.06
N GLY A 61 -9.62 -4.48 14.18
CA GLY A 61 -10.50 -5.64 14.22
C GLY A 61 -11.26 -5.88 12.91
N ARG A 62 -10.81 -5.29 11.79
CA ARG A 62 -11.38 -5.50 10.45
C ARG A 62 -10.84 -6.78 9.81
N VAL A 63 -10.80 -7.84 10.59
CA VAL A 63 -10.27 -9.15 10.21
C VAL A 63 -11.36 -10.20 10.32
N TYR A 64 -11.17 -11.32 9.63
CA TYR A 64 -12.08 -12.46 9.69
C TYR A 64 -11.42 -13.60 10.45
N GLY A 65 -12.18 -14.23 11.35
CA GLY A 65 -11.68 -15.26 12.25
C GLY A 65 -11.44 -14.72 13.68
N PRO A 66 -10.76 -15.48 14.55
CA PRO A 66 -10.07 -16.74 14.29
C PRO A 66 -11.02 -17.85 13.82
N PHE A 67 -10.50 -18.80 13.06
CA PHE A 67 -11.23 -20.00 12.65
C PHE A 67 -10.54 -21.20 13.29
N GLU A 68 -11.31 -22.09 13.90
CA GLU A 68 -10.76 -23.29 14.55
C GLU A 68 -10.49 -24.40 13.53
N SER A 69 -11.10 -24.33 12.35
CA SER A 69 -10.92 -25.29 11.26
C SER A 69 -10.99 -24.67 9.86
N ALA A 70 -10.54 -25.43 8.86
CA ALA A 70 -10.65 -25.04 7.46
C ALA A 70 -12.12 -24.95 7.00
N GLU A 71 -12.99 -25.82 7.52
CA GLU A 71 -14.42 -25.83 7.24
C GLU A 71 -15.09 -24.53 7.68
N GLU A 72 -14.75 -24.03 8.87
CA GLU A 72 -15.26 -22.75 9.39
C GLU A 72 -14.79 -21.56 8.53
N MET A 73 -13.53 -21.57 8.11
CA MET A 73 -12.99 -20.55 7.20
C MET A 73 -13.75 -20.55 5.87
N ILE A 74 -13.97 -21.73 5.27
CA ILE A 74 -14.71 -21.88 4.00
C ILE A 74 -16.16 -21.40 4.16
N ALA A 75 -16.82 -21.77 5.26
CA ALA A 75 -18.19 -21.33 5.55
C ALA A 75 -18.28 -19.79 5.64
N SER A 76 -17.31 -19.15 6.31
CA SER A 76 -17.21 -17.68 6.38
C SER A 76 -17.06 -17.05 4.99
N LEU A 77 -16.20 -17.59 4.13
CA LEU A 77 -16.02 -17.10 2.75
C LEU A 77 -17.33 -17.18 1.95
N HIS A 78 -18.04 -18.30 2.03
CA HIS A 78 -19.34 -18.47 1.37
C HIS A 78 -20.39 -17.46 1.88
N ALA A 79 -20.48 -17.26 3.20
CA ALA A 79 -21.39 -16.30 3.79
C ALA A 79 -21.10 -14.87 3.32
N GLN A 80 -19.82 -14.49 3.28
CA GLN A 80 -19.39 -13.18 2.79
C GLN A 80 -19.69 -12.97 1.30
N ALA A 81 -19.42 -13.97 0.46
CA ALA A 81 -19.73 -13.91 -0.96
C ALA A 81 -21.24 -13.69 -1.19
N LYS A 82 -22.10 -14.38 -0.43
CA LYS A 82 -23.56 -14.19 -0.47
C LYS A 82 -23.95 -12.77 -0.06
N ARG A 83 -23.37 -12.23 1.03
CA ARG A 83 -23.62 -10.85 1.50
C ARG A 83 -23.25 -9.80 0.45
N LEU A 84 -22.10 -9.95 -0.19
CA LEU A 84 -21.62 -9.04 -1.23
C LEU A 84 -22.53 -9.06 -2.47
N ARG A 85 -22.97 -10.25 -2.91
CA ARG A 85 -23.94 -10.39 -4.01
C ARG A 85 -25.26 -9.70 -3.68
N GLY A 86 -25.77 -9.86 -2.46
CA GLY A 86 -26.97 -9.18 -1.97
C GLY A 86 -26.85 -7.66 -2.00
N ARG A 87 -25.74 -7.11 -1.48
CA ARG A 87 -25.45 -5.66 -1.50
C ARG A 87 -25.40 -5.11 -2.93
N LYS A 88 -24.72 -5.80 -3.86
CA LYS A 88 -24.67 -5.40 -5.27
C LYS A 88 -26.07 -5.35 -5.91
N LYS A 89 -26.93 -6.34 -5.62
CA LYS A 89 -28.31 -6.37 -6.14
C LYS A 89 -29.15 -5.21 -5.60
N ALA A 90 -29.02 -4.87 -4.31
CA ALA A 90 -29.72 -3.75 -3.70
C ALA A 90 -29.26 -2.39 -4.25
N ALA A 91 -27.96 -2.20 -4.44
CA ALA A 91 -27.40 -0.98 -5.04
C ALA A 91 -27.92 -0.75 -6.47
N ARG A 92 -27.95 -1.80 -7.30
CA ARG A 92 -28.51 -1.72 -8.66
C ARG A 92 -29.99 -1.33 -8.69
N ARG A 93 -30.79 -1.82 -7.74
CA ARG A 93 -32.22 -1.47 -7.65
C ARG A 93 -32.43 0.00 -7.30
N ARG A 94 -31.61 0.56 -6.39
CA ARG A 94 -31.68 1.98 -6.00
C ARG A 94 -31.33 2.93 -7.15
N LEU A 95 -30.36 2.55 -7.98
CA LEU A 95 -29.96 3.33 -9.17
C LEU A 95 -30.98 3.26 -10.32
N ALA A 96 -31.87 2.27 -10.34
CA ALA A 96 -32.89 2.11 -11.37
C ALA A 96 -34.24 2.75 -10.99
N SER A 97 -34.36 3.24 -9.75
CA SER A 97 -35.58 3.80 -9.17
C SER A 97 -35.50 5.30 -8.88
N GLY A 98 -34.42 5.96 -9.30
CA GLY A 98 -34.21 7.41 -9.25
C GLY A 98 -33.90 7.92 -10.63
#